data_AF-A0A378A0K1-F1
#
_entry.id   AF-A0A378A0K1-F1
#
_cell.length_a   1.000
_cell.length_b   1.000
_cell.length_c   1.000
_cell.angle_alpha   90.00
_cell.angle_beta   90.00
_cell.angle_gamma   90.00
#
_symmetry.space_group_name_H-M   'P 1'
#
loop_
_entity.id
_entity.type
_entity.pdbx_description
1 polymer ?
#
loop_
_entity_poly.entity_id
_entity_poly.type
_entity_poly.pdbx_seq_one_letter_code
_entity_poly.pdbx_strand_id
1 'polypeptide(L)'
;MMGLLVFYAWLGWVGGAGRVALGLDGMVPRRTGLITVDALLAGNGQVFWNAINHLILPASLLGFHSLAYISRMTRSFMLAQLSQEFIITARVKGLTERQVIWNHAFRNILVQLLTVVALAYGALLEGAVLIETVFSWPGFGSYLTGSLLLGDMNAVMGCVLLVGVIFVMLNLLSRHAVSIL
;
A
#
# COMPACT_ATOMS: atom_id res chain seq x y z
N MET A 1 -16.93 -4.76 -8.92
CA MET A 1 -17.42 -5.98 -9.61
C MET A 1 -17.17 -5.97 -11.12
N MET A 2 -17.49 -4.89 -11.86
CA MET A 2 -17.26 -4.86 -13.32
C MET A 2 -15.79 -5.08 -13.72
N GLY A 3 -14.81 -4.56 -12.97
CA GLY A 3 -13.38 -4.80 -13.27
C GLY A 3 -12.95 -6.27 -13.17
N LEU A 4 -13.49 -7.02 -12.20
CA LEU A 4 -13.20 -8.45 -12.05
C LEU A 4 -13.79 -9.22 -13.23
N LEU A 5 -15.04 -8.93 -13.61
CA LEU A 5 -15.69 -9.55 -14.77
C LEU A 5 -14.94 -9.27 -16.09
N VAL A 6 -14.48 -8.04 -16.31
CA VAL A 6 -13.77 -7.68 -17.54
C VAL A 6 -12.40 -8.36 -17.62
N PHE A 7 -11.57 -8.25 -16.57
CA PHE A 7 -10.20 -8.77 -16.61
C PHE A 7 -10.09 -10.29 -16.45
N TYR A 8 -10.99 -10.90 -15.67
CA TYR A 8 -11.02 -12.34 -15.47
C TYR A 8 -11.88 -13.05 -16.52
N ALA A 9 -13.14 -12.64 -16.71
CA ALA A 9 -14.08 -13.38 -17.56
C ALA A 9 -13.95 -13.04 -19.05
N TRP A 10 -13.48 -11.84 -19.40
CA TRP A 10 -13.35 -11.42 -20.80
C TRP A 10 -11.92 -11.48 -21.33
N LEU A 11 -10.94 -11.02 -20.54
CA LEU A 11 -9.53 -10.99 -20.96
C LEU A 11 -8.67 -12.17 -20.46
N GLY A 12 -9.07 -12.87 -19.39
CA GLY A 12 -8.28 -13.97 -18.82
C GLY A 12 -6.87 -13.58 -18.33
N TRP A 13 -6.63 -12.28 -18.10
CA TRP A 13 -5.28 -11.76 -17.82
C TRP A 13 -4.82 -11.99 -16.39
N VAL A 14 -5.76 -12.20 -15.45
CA VAL A 14 -5.47 -12.21 -14.02
C VAL A 14 -6.30 -13.30 -13.34
N GLY A 15 -5.87 -13.74 -12.15
CA GLY A 15 -6.61 -14.68 -11.33
C GLY A 15 -8.04 -14.22 -10.98
N GLY A 16 -8.93 -15.17 -10.77
CA GLY A 16 -10.33 -14.93 -10.45
C GLY A 16 -10.55 -14.46 -9.02
N ALA A 17 -11.79 -14.50 -8.56
CA ALA A 17 -12.09 -14.29 -7.14
C ALA A 17 -11.48 -15.42 -6.30
N GLY A 18 -10.90 -15.08 -5.14
CA GLY A 18 -10.28 -16.04 -4.23
C GLY A 18 -8.77 -15.93 -4.16
N ARG A 19 -8.17 -16.81 -3.34
CA ARG A 19 -6.73 -16.76 -3.02
C ARG A 19 -5.82 -17.48 -4.01
N VAL A 20 -6.32 -18.54 -4.62
CA VAL A 20 -5.64 -19.40 -5.60
C VAL A 20 -6.73 -20.06 -6.45
N ALA A 21 -6.39 -20.53 -7.66
CA ALA A 21 -7.27 -21.34 -8.47
C ALA A 21 -7.82 -22.56 -7.71
N LEU A 22 -9.08 -22.93 -7.95
CA LEU A 22 -9.81 -24.00 -7.23
C LEU A 22 -9.07 -25.34 -7.19
N GLY A 23 -8.30 -25.68 -8.22
CA GLY A 23 -7.53 -26.94 -8.27
C GLY A 23 -6.27 -26.96 -7.40
N LEU A 24 -5.79 -25.80 -6.96
CA LEU A 24 -4.58 -25.62 -6.14
C LEU A 24 -4.92 -25.28 -4.67
N ASP A 25 -6.20 -25.03 -4.36
CA ASP A 25 -6.63 -24.74 -3.00
C ASP A 25 -6.47 -25.98 -2.11
N GLY A 26 -5.87 -25.79 -0.93
CA GLY A 26 -5.55 -26.87 0.00
C GLY A 26 -4.25 -27.65 -0.28
N MET A 27 -3.52 -27.38 -1.36
CA MET A 27 -2.23 -28.05 -1.62
C MET A 27 -1.10 -27.63 -0.66
N VAL A 28 -1.25 -26.49 0.02
CA VAL A 28 -0.26 -25.94 0.95
C VAL A 28 -0.86 -25.87 2.35
N PRO A 29 -0.18 -26.41 3.39
CA PRO A 29 -0.66 -26.31 4.75
C PRO A 29 -0.66 -24.85 5.22
N ARG A 30 -1.80 -24.40 5.77
CA ARG A 30 -1.95 -23.05 6.33
C ARG A 30 -1.16 -22.95 7.63
N ARG A 31 -0.07 -22.19 7.64
CA ARG A 31 0.78 -21.98 8.83
C ARG A 31 0.68 -20.56 9.35
N THR A 32 0.85 -19.59 8.46
CA THR A 32 0.82 -18.15 8.79
C THR A 32 -0.53 -17.51 8.46
N GLY A 33 -1.33 -18.15 7.60
CA GLY A 33 -2.60 -17.61 7.11
C GLY A 33 -2.46 -16.73 5.86
N LEU A 34 -1.23 -16.38 5.48
CA LEU A 34 -0.85 -15.75 4.22
C LEU A 34 -0.44 -16.82 3.22
N ILE A 35 -1.27 -17.07 2.20
CA ILE A 35 -1.03 -18.15 1.23
C ILE A 35 0.26 -17.97 0.43
N THR A 36 0.70 -16.73 0.20
CA THR A 36 1.96 -16.42 -0.49
C THR A 36 3.17 -16.83 0.35
N VAL A 37 3.13 -16.53 1.66
CA VAL A 37 4.19 -16.89 2.60
C VAL A 37 4.19 -18.40 2.83
N ASP A 38 3.02 -18.99 3.03
CA ASP A 38 2.86 -20.43 3.24
C ASP A 38 3.32 -21.23 1.99
N ALA A 39 3.04 -20.74 0.78
CA ALA A 39 3.50 -21.39 -0.46
C ALA A 39 5.02 -21.33 -0.64
N LEU A 40 5.64 -20.21 -0.26
CA LEU A 40 7.10 -20.07 -0.27
C LEU A 40 7.76 -21.00 0.76
N LEU A 41 7.21 -21.07 1.98
CA LEU A 41 7.68 -21.96 3.04
C LEU A 41 7.50 -23.44 2.69
N ALA A 42 6.45 -23.78 1.94
CA ALA A 42 6.21 -25.13 1.44
C ALA A 42 7.02 -25.48 0.18
N GLY A 43 7.81 -24.54 -0.36
CA GLY A 43 8.60 -24.75 -1.58
C GLY A 43 7.75 -24.91 -2.85
N ASN A 44 6.46 -24.54 -2.83
CA ASN A 44 5.56 -24.71 -3.96
C ASN A 44 5.50 -23.44 -4.81
N GLY A 45 6.39 -23.36 -5.79
CA GLY A 45 6.47 -22.23 -6.73
C GLY A 45 5.19 -22.04 -7.56
N GLN A 46 4.46 -23.12 -7.88
CA GLN A 46 3.23 -23.03 -8.67
C GLN A 46 2.11 -22.32 -7.91
N VAL A 47 1.90 -22.68 -6.63
CA VAL A 47 0.92 -22.02 -5.76
C VAL A 47 1.34 -20.58 -5.47
N PHE A 48 2.62 -20.32 -5.29
CA PHE A 48 3.16 -18.98 -5.06
C PHE A 48 2.87 -18.03 -6.24
N TRP A 49 3.24 -18.42 -7.46
CA TRP A 49 2.98 -17.60 -8.65
C TRP A 49 1.49 -17.42 -8.93
N ASN A 50 0.68 -18.45 -8.67
CA ASN A 50 -0.77 -18.35 -8.82
C ASN A 50 -1.38 -17.36 -7.81
N ALA A 51 -0.94 -17.41 -6.55
CA ALA A 51 -1.36 -16.47 -5.52
C ALA A 51 -0.97 -15.02 -5.85
N ILE A 52 0.24 -14.79 -6.37
CA ILE A 52 0.66 -13.46 -6.85
C ILE A 52 -0.25 -12.98 -7.98
N ASN A 53 -0.55 -13.83 -8.96
CA ASN A 53 -1.44 -13.46 -10.06
C ASN A 53 -2.82 -13.03 -9.55
N HIS A 54 -3.38 -13.69 -8.53
CA HIS A 54 -4.66 -13.27 -7.93
C HIS A 54 -4.56 -11.96 -7.10
N LEU A 55 -3.35 -11.58 -6.66
CA LEU A 55 -3.09 -10.34 -5.92
C LEU A 55 -2.86 -9.10 -6.80
N ILE A 56 -2.44 -9.26 -8.07
CA ILE A 56 -2.05 -8.12 -8.91
C ILE A 56 -3.19 -7.12 -9.11
N LEU A 57 -4.41 -7.58 -9.40
CA LEU A 57 -5.57 -6.69 -9.58
C LEU A 57 -5.95 -5.92 -8.31
N PRO A 58 -6.21 -6.57 -7.16
CA PRO A 58 -6.57 -5.84 -5.95
C PRO A 58 -5.43 -4.91 -5.48
N ALA A 59 -4.17 -5.36 -5.58
CA ALA A 59 -3.02 -4.55 -5.20
C ALA A 59 -2.81 -3.33 -6.11
N SER A 60 -2.96 -3.50 -7.43
CA SER A 60 -2.87 -2.38 -8.36
C SER A 60 -4.01 -1.38 -8.16
N LEU A 61 -5.24 -1.84 -7.90
CA LEU A 61 -6.38 -0.96 -7.66
C LEU A 61 -6.17 -0.09 -6.41
N LEU A 62 -5.72 -0.70 -5.31
CA LEU A 62 -5.32 0.04 -4.09
C LEU A 62 -4.13 0.97 -4.37
N GLY A 63 -3.11 0.46 -5.06
CA GLY A 63 -1.89 1.22 -5.37
C GLY A 63 -2.16 2.45 -6.23
N PHE A 64 -2.98 2.34 -7.28
CA PHE A 64 -3.34 3.45 -8.14
C PHE A 64 -4.09 4.56 -7.40
N HIS A 65 -4.97 4.19 -6.47
CA HIS A 65 -5.70 5.16 -5.65
C HIS A 65 -4.73 6.03 -4.84
N SER A 66 -3.80 5.41 -4.10
CA SER A 66 -2.82 6.15 -3.31
C SER A 66 -1.79 6.89 -4.17
N LEU A 67 -1.38 6.29 -5.29
CA LEU A 67 -0.41 6.89 -6.21
C LEU A 67 -0.91 8.21 -6.76
N ALA A 68 -2.18 8.31 -7.14
CA ALA A 68 -2.77 9.55 -7.64
C ALA A 68 -2.68 10.68 -6.61
N TYR A 69 -3.01 10.38 -5.35
CA TYR A 69 -2.95 11.36 -4.25
C TYR A 69 -1.51 11.77 -3.92
N ILE A 70 -0.61 10.80 -3.74
CA ILE A 70 0.80 11.04 -3.41
C ILE A 70 1.49 11.82 -4.53
N SER A 71 1.25 11.48 -5.80
CA SER A 71 1.78 12.18 -6.97
C SER A 71 1.36 13.65 -6.99
N ARG A 72 0.07 13.93 -6.74
CA ARG A 72 -0.47 15.30 -6.69
C ARG A 72 0.21 16.13 -5.60
N MET A 73 0.38 15.55 -4.40
CA MET A 73 1.03 16.25 -3.28
C MET A 73 2.52 16.45 -3.52
N THR A 74 3.22 15.43 -4.02
CA THR A 74 4.64 15.53 -4.40
C THR A 74 4.86 16.68 -5.38
N ARG A 75 4.01 16.78 -6.42
CA ARG A 75 4.08 17.87 -7.39
C ARG A 75 3.86 19.24 -6.75
N SER A 76 2.87 19.36 -5.86
CA SER A 76 2.57 20.61 -5.15
C SER A 76 3.77 21.07 -4.31
N PHE A 77 4.36 20.15 -3.54
CA PHE A 77 5.52 20.46 -2.68
C PHE A 77 6.76 20.80 -3.51
N MET A 78 7.04 20.05 -4.58
CA MET A 78 8.16 20.33 -5.47
C MET A 78 8.04 21.73 -6.09
N LEU A 79 6.85 22.12 -6.56
CA LEU A 79 6.64 23.45 -7.15
C LEU A 79 6.90 24.56 -6.12
N ALA A 80 6.39 24.40 -4.89
CA ALA A 80 6.61 25.36 -3.81
C ALA A 80 8.07 25.43 -3.35
N GLN A 81 8.81 24.31 -3.44
CA GLN A 81 10.21 24.26 -3.04
C GLN A 81 11.15 24.83 -4.10
N LEU A 82 10.85 24.60 -5.38
CA LEU A 82 11.66 25.10 -6.50
C LEU A 82 11.59 26.63 -6.66
N SER A 83 10.56 27.28 -6.11
CA SER A 83 10.44 28.75 -6.10
C SER A 83 11.19 29.44 -4.96
N GLN A 84 11.90 28.69 -4.10
CA GLN A 84 12.60 29.24 -2.95
C GLN A 84 13.99 29.81 -3.32
N GLU A 85 14.44 30.84 -2.59
CA GLU A 85 15.70 31.55 -2.87
C GLU A 85 16.95 30.66 -2.75
N PHE A 86 16.93 29.66 -1.85
CA PHE A 86 18.06 28.74 -1.70
C PHE A 86 18.26 27.85 -2.95
N ILE A 87 17.20 27.58 -3.72
CA ILE A 87 17.27 26.86 -5.00
C ILE A 87 17.91 27.74 -6.08
N ILE A 88 17.54 29.02 -6.12
CA ILE A 88 18.18 30.00 -7.03
C ILE A 88 19.67 30.08 -6.72
N THR A 89 20.01 30.18 -5.43
CA THR A 89 21.41 30.20 -4.96
C THR A 89 22.16 28.93 -5.35
N ALA A 90 21.52 27.76 -5.23
CA ALA A 90 22.10 26.48 -5.66
C ALA A 90 22.38 26.45 -7.17
N ARG A 91 21.48 26.98 -8.00
CA ARG A 91 21.69 27.12 -9.46
C ARG A 91 22.82 28.09 -9.79
N VAL A 92 22.91 29.23 -9.12
CA VAL A 92 23.98 30.22 -9.31
C VAL A 92 25.35 29.64 -8.95
N LYS A 93 25.41 28.73 -7.96
CA LYS A 93 26.63 27.99 -7.60
C LYS A 93 27.05 26.93 -8.63
N GLY A 94 26.31 26.76 -9.73
CA GLY A 94 26.63 25.83 -10.81
C GLY A 94 26.18 24.39 -10.59
N LEU A 95 25.28 24.13 -9.63
CA LEU A 95 24.71 22.80 -9.45
C LEU A 95 23.83 22.43 -10.65
N THR A 96 23.91 21.16 -11.08
CA THR A 96 23.07 20.64 -12.15
C THR A 96 21.60 20.57 -11.71
N GLU A 97 20.65 20.73 -12.65
CA GLU A 97 19.21 20.61 -12.35
C GLU A 97 18.87 19.31 -11.62
N ARG A 98 19.54 18.20 -11.96
CA ARG A 98 19.33 16.91 -11.28
C ARG A 98 19.74 16.96 -9.81
N GLN A 99 20.84 17.61 -9.47
CA GLN A 99 21.29 17.80 -8.08
C GLN A 99 20.38 18.77 -7.31
N VAL A 100 19.89 19.81 -7.96
CA VAL A 100 18.92 20.75 -7.39
C VAL A 100 17.60 20.03 -7.07
N ILE A 101 17.10 19.22 -8.01
CA ILE A 101 15.85 18.48 -7.84
C ILE A 101 15.99 17.40 -6.75
N TRP A 102 16.96 16.49 -6.87
CA TRP A 102 17.02 15.32 -5.97
C TRP A 102 17.62 15.63 -4.60
N ASN A 103 18.71 16.41 -4.53
CA ASN A 103 19.43 16.60 -3.28
C ASN A 103 18.92 17.79 -2.47
N HIS A 104 18.31 18.79 -3.12
CA HIS A 104 17.88 20.02 -2.45
C HIS A 104 16.35 20.10 -2.34
N ALA A 105 15.64 20.11 -3.46
CA ALA A 105 14.18 20.27 -3.45
C ALA A 105 13.48 19.02 -2.90
N PHE A 106 13.78 17.84 -3.46
CA PHE A 106 13.15 16.58 -3.07
C PHE A 106 13.44 16.23 -1.61
N ARG A 107 14.72 16.31 -1.20
CA ARG A 107 15.12 16.08 0.19
C ARG A 107 14.36 16.98 1.17
N ASN A 108 14.10 18.25 0.83
CA ASN A 108 13.35 19.14 1.71
C ASN A 108 11.85 18.78 1.77
N ILE A 109 11.24 18.38 0.66
CA ILE A 109 9.81 18.02 0.66
C ILE A 109 9.54 16.64 1.28
N LEU A 110 10.55 15.78 1.43
CA LEU A 110 10.40 14.46 2.07
C LEU A 110 9.73 14.56 3.45
N VAL A 111 10.01 15.63 4.20
CA VAL A 111 9.39 15.92 5.49
C VAL A 111 7.86 15.93 5.40
N GLN A 112 7.34 16.68 4.43
CA GLN A 112 5.90 16.85 4.22
C GLN A 112 5.31 15.62 3.52
N LEU A 113 6.06 15.04 2.57
CA LEU A 113 5.65 13.88 1.79
C LEU A 113 5.46 12.64 2.65
N LEU A 114 6.33 12.41 3.65
CA LEU A 114 6.18 11.28 4.57
C LEU A 114 4.87 11.34 5.37
N THR A 115 4.47 12.54 5.79
CA THR A 115 3.18 12.75 6.47
C THR A 115 2.01 12.42 5.55
N VAL A 116 2.08 12.85 4.29
CA VAL A 116 1.07 12.52 3.26
C VAL A 116 0.98 11.02 3.03
N VAL A 117 2.11 10.31 2.99
CA VAL A 117 2.14 8.84 2.85
C VAL A 117 1.50 8.16 4.06
N ALA A 118 1.77 8.64 5.28
CA ALA A 118 1.15 8.09 6.49
C ALA A 118 -0.38 8.29 6.51
N LEU A 119 -0.87 9.44 6.04
CA LEU A 119 -2.30 9.69 5.89
C LEU A 119 -2.93 8.81 4.80
N ALA A 120 -2.24 8.65 3.66
CA ALA A 120 -2.68 7.79 2.56
C ALA A 120 -2.81 6.31 2.99
N TYR A 121 -1.95 5.86 3.90
CA TYR A 121 -2.05 4.52 4.51
C TYR A 121 -3.35 4.33 5.30
N GLY A 122 -3.77 5.34 6.08
CA GLY A 122 -5.07 5.29 6.79
C GLY A 122 -6.25 5.19 5.83
N ALA A 123 -6.24 5.98 4.75
CA ALA A 123 -7.29 5.92 3.73
C ALA A 123 -7.31 4.58 2.97
N LEU A 124 -6.15 3.93 2.79
CA LEU A 124 -6.08 2.60 2.18
C LEU A 124 -6.82 1.54 2.99
N LEU A 125 -6.78 1.61 4.31
CA LEU A 125 -7.50 0.68 5.20
C LEU A 125 -9.01 0.75 4.99
N GLU A 126 -9.56 1.93 4.74
CA GLU A 126 -10.99 2.12 4.44
C GLU A 126 -11.37 1.45 3.11
N GLY A 127 -10.57 1.68 2.06
CA GLY A 127 -10.79 1.10 0.73
C GLY A 127 -10.49 -0.41 0.64
N ALA A 128 -9.64 -0.91 1.54
CA ALA A 128 -9.22 -2.31 1.55
C ALA A 128 -10.39 -3.26 1.81
N VAL A 129 -11.33 -2.93 2.70
CA VAL A 129 -12.49 -3.80 3.03
C VAL A 129 -13.31 -4.12 1.77
N LEU A 130 -13.59 -3.09 0.97
CA LEU A 130 -14.39 -3.24 -0.25
C LEU A 130 -13.65 -4.12 -1.27
N ILE A 131 -12.35 -3.90 -1.43
CA ILE A 131 -11.52 -4.67 -2.36
C ILE A 131 -11.37 -6.12 -1.91
N GLU A 132 -11.11 -6.37 -0.62
CA GLU A 132 -11.07 -7.72 -0.04
C GLU A 132 -12.39 -8.48 -0.27
N THR A 133 -13.52 -7.79 -0.10
CA THR A 133 -14.86 -8.37 -0.32
C THR A 133 -15.09 -8.70 -1.80
N VAL A 134 -14.81 -7.76 -2.70
CA VAL A 134 -15.03 -7.93 -4.15
C VAL A 134 -14.14 -9.02 -4.75
N PHE A 135 -12.89 -9.12 -4.32
CA PHE A 135 -11.94 -10.12 -4.83
C PHE A 135 -11.96 -11.43 -4.02
N SER A 136 -12.79 -11.53 -2.97
CA SER A 136 -12.85 -12.69 -2.08
C SER A 136 -11.47 -13.09 -1.54
N TRP A 137 -10.65 -12.09 -1.27
CA TRP A 137 -9.33 -12.23 -0.65
C TRP A 137 -9.40 -11.65 0.76
N PRO A 138 -9.85 -12.43 1.76
CA PRO A 138 -10.03 -11.89 3.10
C PRO A 138 -8.68 -11.50 3.71
N GLY A 139 -8.65 -10.31 4.32
CA GLY A 139 -7.50 -9.72 4.97
C GLY A 139 -7.90 -9.02 6.27
N PHE A 140 -7.18 -7.96 6.61
CA PHE A 140 -7.37 -7.24 7.87
C PHE A 140 -8.71 -6.50 7.91
N GLY A 141 -9.12 -5.89 6.79
CA GLY A 141 -10.32 -5.07 6.73
C GLY A 141 -11.60 -5.89 6.93
N SER A 142 -11.73 -6.99 6.19
CA SER A 142 -12.84 -7.94 6.30
C SER A 142 -12.88 -8.63 7.67
N TYR A 143 -11.73 -8.89 8.31
CA TYR A 143 -11.68 -9.38 9.68
C TYR A 143 -12.27 -8.37 10.67
N LEU A 144 -11.82 -7.11 10.62
CA LEU A 144 -12.33 -6.03 11.47
C LEU A 144 -13.85 -5.84 11.29
N THR A 145 -14.31 -5.77 10.05
CA THR A 145 -15.75 -5.62 9.75
C THR A 145 -16.56 -6.84 10.21
N GLY A 146 -16.02 -8.05 10.03
CA GLY A 146 -16.63 -9.27 10.53
C GLY A 146 -16.80 -9.26 12.05
N SER A 147 -15.75 -8.91 12.80
CA SER A 147 -15.79 -8.78 14.26
C SER A 147 -16.76 -7.70 14.73
N LEU A 148 -16.83 -6.56 14.03
CA LEU A 148 -17.80 -5.50 14.30
C LEU A 148 -19.24 -6.02 14.17
N LEU A 149 -19.56 -6.73 13.09
CA LEU A 149 -20.90 -7.27 12.85
C LEU A 149 -21.28 -8.38 13.84
N LEU A 150 -20.30 -9.16 14.29
CA LEU A 150 -20.48 -10.20 15.31
C LEU A 150 -20.55 -9.64 16.75
N GLY A 151 -20.32 -8.34 16.94
CA GLY A 151 -20.31 -7.71 18.26
C GLY A 151 -19.09 -8.05 19.12
N ASP A 152 -18.02 -8.60 18.53
CA ASP A 152 -16.78 -8.91 19.24
C ASP A 152 -15.92 -7.64 19.40
N MET A 153 -16.30 -6.83 20.40
CA MET A 153 -15.64 -5.55 20.65
C MET A 153 -14.18 -5.70 21.08
N ASN A 154 -13.79 -6.85 21.65
CA ASN A 154 -12.40 -7.11 22.03
C ASN A 154 -11.51 -7.22 20.78
N ALA A 155 -11.95 -7.97 19.77
CA ALA A 155 -11.24 -8.07 18.49
C ALA A 155 -11.16 -6.72 17.77
N VAL A 156 -12.25 -5.94 17.79
CA VAL A 156 -12.31 -4.59 17.19
C VAL A 156 -11.33 -3.64 17.86
N MET A 157 -11.34 -3.57 19.19
CA MET A 157 -10.41 -2.74 19.95
C MET A 157 -8.95 -3.14 19.70
N GLY A 158 -8.66 -4.44 19.65
CA GLY A 158 -7.32 -4.94 19.32
C GLY A 158 -6.84 -4.48 17.94
N CYS A 159 -7.72 -4.54 16.93
CA CYS A 159 -7.41 -4.06 15.58
C CYS A 159 -7.15 -2.54 15.55
N VAL A 160 -8.00 -1.75 16.21
CA VAL A 160 -7.86 -0.29 16.28
C VAL A 160 -6.56 0.10 16.98
N LEU A 161 -6.22 -0.56 18.10
CA LEU A 161 -4.96 -0.35 18.81
C LEU A 161 -3.76 -0.68 17.93
N LEU A 162 -3.79 -1.82 17.22
CA LEU A 162 -2.70 -2.23 16.32
C LEU A 162 -2.49 -1.20 15.20
N VAL A 163 -3.56 -0.73 14.56
CA VAL A 163 -3.48 0.33 13.53
C VAL A 163 -2.92 1.62 14.12
N GLY A 164 -3.37 2.00 15.33
CA GLY A 164 -2.86 3.18 16.04
C GLY A 164 -1.36 3.09 16.34
N VAL A 165 -0.88 1.94 16.81
CA VAL A 165 0.55 1.69 17.06
C VAL A 165 1.37 1.79 15.78
N ILE A 166 0.91 1.16 14.70
CA ILE A 166 1.57 1.26 13.38
C ILE A 166 1.62 2.72 12.93
N PHE A 167 0.52 3.46 13.05
CA PHE A 167 0.46 4.87 12.67
C PHE A 167 1.43 5.73 13.47
N VAL A 168 1.53 5.53 14.79
CA VAL A 168 2.48 6.24 15.65
C VAL A 168 3.92 5.88 15.26
N MET A 169 4.21 4.60 15.04
CA MET A 169 5.54 4.13 14.61
C MET A 169 5.96 4.76 13.28
N LEU A 170 5.06 4.78 12.28
CA LEU A 170 5.32 5.44 10.99
C LEU A 170 5.60 6.93 11.16
N ASN A 171 4.84 7.62 12.01
CA ASN A 171 5.05 9.04 12.30
C ASN A 171 6.37 9.30 13.05
N LEU A 172 6.77 8.43 13.98
CA LEU A 172 8.04 8.54 14.68
C LEU A 172 9.22 8.28 13.75
N LEU A 173 9.16 7.23 12.94
CA LEU A 173 10.17 6.94 11.92
C LEU A 173 10.30 8.10 10.93
N SER A 174 9.17 8.69 10.53
CA SER A 174 9.16 9.89 9.70
C SER A 174 9.94 11.03 10.35
N ARG A 175 9.63 11.37 11.61
CA ARG A 175 10.37 12.43 12.34
C ARG A 175 11.86 12.13 12.49
N HIS A 176 12.24 10.87 12.77
CA HIS A 176 13.65 10.49 12.88
C HIS A 176 14.38 10.58 11.54
N ALA A 177 13.77 10.10 10.45
CA ALA A 177 14.36 10.22 9.11
C ALA A 177 14.58 11.70 8.73
N VAL A 178 13.65 12.58 9.12
CA VAL A 178 13.78 14.03 8.94
C VAL A 178 14.90 14.62 9.78
N SER A 179 15.04 14.21 11.05
CA SER A 179 16.09 14.73 11.94
C SER A 179 17.51 14.36 11.51
N ILE A 180 17.68 13.31 10.70
CA ILE A 180 18.97 12.81 10.23
C ILE A 180 19.37 13.47 8.88
N LEU A 181 18.41 14.03 8.14
CA LEU A 181 18.59 14.66 6.84
C LEU A 181 18.91 16.16 6.95
#